data_AF-A0A015KC19-F1
#
_entry.id   AF-A0A015KC19-F1
#
_cell.length_a   1.000
_cell.length_b   1.000
_cell.length_c   1.000
_cell.angle_alpha   90.00
_cell.angle_beta   90.00
_cell.angle_gamma   90.00
#
_symmetry.space_group_name_H-M   'P 1'
#
loop_
_entity.id
_entity.type
_entity.pdbx_description
1 polymer ?
#
loop_
_entity_poly.entity_id
_entity_poly.type
_entity_poly.pdbx_seq_one_letter_code
_entity_poly.pdbx_strand_id
1 'polypeptide(L)'
;MTLSVNDSVLSYKTKSYIFWQCLCIIALDDWVRLEKQFKQSVEQYPSFADSRECAFINNLIQSKNSCDPSEFSTACKEYDQLTTLTPWQTHILLEAKKVLEVKDLR
;
A
#
# COMPACT_ATOMS: atom_id res chain seq x y z
N MET A 1 32.36 2.56 23.23
CA MET A 1 31.72 2.77 21.91
C MET A 1 30.73 1.65 21.68
N THR A 2 29.45 1.86 21.96
CA THR A 2 28.39 0.93 21.53
C THR A 2 27.21 1.80 21.09
N LEU A 3 27.17 2.10 19.80
CA LEU A 3 26.10 2.83 19.13
C LEU A 3 24.85 1.93 19.06
N SER A 4 24.17 1.77 20.19
CA SER A 4 22.98 0.92 20.31
C SER A 4 21.71 1.76 20.28
N VAL A 5 21.48 2.53 19.21
CA VAL A 5 20.24 3.35 19.04
C VAL A 5 19.86 3.53 17.56
N ASN A 6 19.77 2.48 16.72
CA ASN A 6 19.30 2.75 15.34
C ASN A 6 18.50 1.68 14.59
N ASP A 7 18.34 0.46 15.12
CA ASP A 7 17.72 -0.61 14.34
C ASP A 7 16.21 -0.39 14.11
N SER A 8 15.50 0.13 15.11
CA SER A 8 14.06 0.42 15.02
C SER A 8 13.73 1.62 14.13
N VAL A 9 14.62 2.61 14.05
CA VAL A 9 14.42 3.82 13.22
C VAL A 9 14.64 3.51 11.75
N LEU A 10 15.68 2.73 11.42
CA LEU A 10 15.91 2.20 10.08
C LEU A 10 14.73 1.34 9.64
N SER A 11 14.29 0.41 10.49
CA SER A 11 13.14 -0.46 10.19
C SER A 11 11.85 0.33 9.93
N TYR A 12 11.58 1.40 10.71
CA TYR A 12 10.40 2.25 10.49
C TYR A 12 10.49 3.00 9.14
N LYS A 13 11.65 3.58 8.83
CA LYS A 13 11.86 4.28 7.55
C LYS A 13 11.73 3.34 6.35
N THR A 14 12.20 2.10 6.48
CA THR A 14 12.08 1.09 5.42
C THR A 14 10.62 0.72 5.13
N LYS A 15 9.78 0.59 6.17
CA LYS A 15 8.34 0.31 6.01
C LYS A 15 7.64 1.41 5.20
N SER A 16 7.88 2.68 5.57
CA SER A 16 7.32 3.82 4.84
C SER A 16 7.85 3.92 3.41
N TYR A 17 9.12 3.58 3.17
CA TYR A 17 9.69 3.55 1.82
C TYR A 17 9.03 2.48 0.94
N ILE A 18 8.85 1.27 1.46
CA ILE A 18 8.13 0.18 0.78
C ILE A 18 6.71 0.63 0.45
N PHE A 19 6.03 1.26 1.41
CA PHE A 19 4.67 1.77 1.21
C PHE A 19 4.60 2.81 0.09
N TRP A 20 5.52 3.78 0.06
CA TRP A 20 5.59 4.77 -1.01
C TRP A 20 5.89 4.13 -2.36
N GLN A 21 6.78 3.13 -2.39
CA GLN A 21 7.07 2.40 -3.61
C GLN A 21 5.84 1.65 -4.13
N CYS A 22 5.06 1.01 -3.26
CA CYS A 22 3.78 0.39 -3.60
C CYS A 22 2.78 1.41 -4.15
N LEU A 23 2.64 2.58 -3.52
CA LEU A 23 1.78 3.66 -4.01
C LEU A 23 2.19 4.16 -5.40
N CYS A 24 3.48 4.33 -5.67
CA CYS A 24 3.95 4.72 -6.99
C CYS A 24 3.61 3.67 -8.06
N ILE A 25 3.69 2.37 -7.72
CA ILE A 25 3.31 1.31 -8.64
C ILE A 25 1.79 1.31 -8.90
N ILE A 26 0.99 1.56 -7.86
CA ILE A 26 -0.48 1.74 -7.99
C ILE A 26 -0.80 2.92 -8.91
N ALA A 27 -0.06 4.04 -8.80
CA ALA A 27 -0.24 5.20 -9.68
C ALA A 27 0.05 4.88 -11.16
N LEU A 28 0.89 3.88 -11.44
CA LEU A 28 1.19 3.40 -12.80
C LEU A 28 0.20 2.34 -13.31
N ASP A 29 -0.82 1.99 -12.52
CA ASP A 29 -1.79 0.91 -12.78
C ASP A 29 -1.14 -0.48 -13.01
N ASP A 30 0.08 -0.69 -12.51
CA ASP A 30 0.84 -1.93 -12.72
C ASP A 30 0.69 -2.89 -11.52
N TRP A 31 -0.48 -3.50 -11.41
CA TRP A 31 -0.86 -4.37 -10.29
C TRP A 31 -0.02 -5.65 -10.21
N VAL A 32 0.43 -6.20 -11.33
CA VAL A 32 1.29 -7.38 -11.36
C VAL A 32 2.64 -7.06 -10.72
N ARG A 33 3.19 -5.88 -11.03
CA ARG A 33 4.41 -5.40 -10.39
C ARG A 33 4.21 -5.13 -8.91
N LEU A 34 3.04 -4.63 -8.51
CA LEU A 34 2.69 -4.38 -7.11
C LEU A 34 2.71 -5.69 -6.30
N GLU A 35 2.06 -6.74 -6.77
CA GLU A 35 2.03 -8.04 -6.08
C GLU A 35 3.42 -8.65 -5.94
N LYS A 36 4.22 -8.59 -7.01
CA LYS A 36 5.60 -9.08 -6.98
C LYS A 36 6.44 -8.31 -5.97
N GLN A 37 6.38 -6.98 -6.02
CA GLN A 37 7.12 -6.13 -5.10
C GLN A 37 6.66 -6.34 -3.65
N PHE A 38 5.36 -6.47 -3.44
CA PHE A 38 4.78 -6.72 -2.13
C PHE A 38 5.30 -8.04 -1.53
N LYS A 39 5.26 -9.14 -2.29
CA LYS A 39 5.81 -10.44 -1.86
C LYS A 39 7.30 -10.34 -1.52
N GLN A 40 8.09 -9.70 -2.37
CA GLN A 40 9.51 -9.48 -2.12
C GLN A 40 9.75 -8.66 -0.85
N SER A 41 8.91 -7.67 -0.59
CA SER A 41 9.03 -6.80 0.59
C SER A 41 8.67 -7.53 1.87
N VAL A 42 7.65 -8.40 1.84
CA VAL A 42 7.26 -9.27 2.97
C VAL A 42 8.34 -10.32 3.26
N GLU A 43 8.95 -10.90 2.22
CA GLU A 43 10.03 -11.89 2.37
C GLU A 43 11.32 -11.26 2.89
N GLN A 44 11.70 -10.07 2.41
CA GLN A 44 12.89 -9.37 2.90
C GLN A 44 12.70 -8.78 4.30
N TYR A 45 11.47 -8.37 4.65
CA TYR A 45 11.16 -7.69 5.90
C TYR A 45 9.96 -8.34 6.59
N PRO A 46 10.15 -9.43 7.36
CA PRO A 46 9.05 -10.07 8.09
C PRO A 46 8.38 -9.13 9.09
N SER A 47 9.09 -8.13 9.61
CA SER A 47 8.52 -7.06 10.44
C SER A 47 7.60 -6.09 9.70
N PHE A 48 7.65 -6.04 8.36
CA PHE A 48 6.68 -5.30 7.55
C PHE A 48 5.37 -6.08 7.42
N ALA A 49 5.41 -7.42 7.46
CA ALA A 49 4.21 -8.26 7.37
C ALA A 49 3.19 -7.95 8.48
N ASP A 50 3.67 -7.63 9.69
CA ASP A 50 2.83 -7.24 10.84
C ASP A 50 2.40 -5.75 10.82
N SER A 51 2.87 -4.98 9.83
CA SER A 51 2.60 -3.55 9.74
C SER A 51 1.26 -3.26 9.07
N ARG A 52 0.58 -2.20 9.53
CA ARG A 52 -0.71 -1.76 8.98
C ARG A 52 -0.64 -1.39 7.51
N GLU A 53 0.48 -0.82 7.06
CA GLU A 53 0.75 -0.50 5.66
C GLU A 53 0.71 -1.77 4.78
N CYS A 54 1.24 -2.88 5.28
CA CYS A 54 1.24 -4.15 4.57
C CYS A 54 -0.18 -4.71 4.42
N ALA A 55 -0.96 -4.72 5.50
CA ALA A 55 -2.36 -5.13 5.48
C ALA A 55 -3.20 -4.25 4.53
N PHE A 56 -2.96 -2.94 4.52
CA PHE A 56 -3.65 -2.01 3.63
C PHE A 56 -3.33 -2.28 2.16
N ILE A 57 -2.05 -2.39 1.78
CA ILE A 57 -1.66 -2.73 0.39
C ILE A 57 -2.25 -4.08 -0.03
N ASN A 58 -2.24 -5.07 0.85
CA ASN A 58 -2.85 -6.38 0.57
C ASN A 58 -4.36 -6.25 0.30
N ASN A 59 -5.08 -5.48 1.11
CA ASN A 59 -6.51 -5.23 0.88
C ASN A 59 -6.75 -4.52 -0.45
N LEU A 60 -5.95 -3.52 -0.83
CA LEU A 60 -6.08 -2.87 -2.15
C LEU A 60 -5.88 -3.86 -3.31
N ILE A 61 -4.91 -4.76 -3.21
CA ILE A 61 -4.66 -5.83 -4.20
C ILE A 61 -5.87 -6.77 -4.28
N GLN A 62 -6.43 -7.18 -3.13
CA GLN A 62 -7.61 -8.06 -3.09
C GLN A 62 -8.83 -7.38 -3.71
N SER A 63 -9.13 -6.13 -3.33
CA SER A 63 -10.25 -5.37 -3.91
C SER A 63 -10.09 -5.18 -5.42
N LYS A 64 -8.85 -5.00 -5.89
CA LYS A 64 -8.56 -4.94 -7.32
C LYS A 64 -8.83 -6.28 -8.03
N ASN A 65 -8.45 -7.40 -7.42
CA ASN A 65 -8.67 -8.75 -7.96
C ASN A 65 -10.16 -9.13 -7.97
N SER A 66 -10.91 -8.72 -6.95
CA SER A 66 -12.38 -8.87 -6.89
C SER A 66 -13.13 -7.90 -7.80
N CYS A 67 -12.44 -6.94 -8.43
CA CYS A 67 -13.02 -5.84 -9.19
C CYS A 67 -14.09 -5.05 -8.41
N ASP A 68 -13.94 -4.92 -7.09
CA ASP A 68 -14.92 -4.25 -6.24
C ASP A 68 -14.44 -2.85 -5.81
N PRO A 69 -14.94 -1.77 -6.44
CA PRO A 69 -14.55 -0.40 -6.09
C PRO A 69 -15.10 0.05 -4.72
N SER A 70 -16.13 -0.61 -4.19
CA SER A 70 -16.67 -0.32 -2.86
C SER A 70 -15.74 -0.84 -1.77
N GLU A 71 -15.18 -2.03 -1.93
CA GLU A 71 -14.19 -2.60 -1.02
C GLU A 71 -12.91 -1.76 -1.01
N PHE A 72 -12.43 -1.35 -2.19
CA PHE A 72 -11.28 -0.43 -2.30
C PHE A 72 -11.52 0.87 -1.54
N SER A 73 -12.72 1.46 -1.70
CA SER A 73 -13.08 2.71 -1.03
C SER A 73 -13.23 2.54 0.48
N THR A 74 -13.64 1.37 0.95
CA THR A 74 -13.77 1.03 2.37
C THR A 74 -12.39 0.88 3.01
N ALA A 75 -11.50 0.10 2.38
CA ALA A 75 -10.12 -0.05 2.83
C ALA A 75 -9.38 1.30 2.92
N CYS A 76 -9.57 2.19 1.94
CA CYS A 76 -9.00 3.54 1.96
C CYS A 76 -9.51 4.37 3.15
N LYS A 77 -10.82 4.29 3.46
CA LYS A 77 -11.42 5.02 4.58
C LYS A 77 -10.93 4.50 5.94
N GLU A 78 -10.88 3.18 6.11
CA GLU A 78 -10.37 2.57 7.34
C GLU A 78 -8.91 2.93 7.57
N TYR A 79 -8.10 2.94 6.51
CA TYR A 79 -6.70 3.34 6.61
C TYR A 79 -6.54 4.82 6.94
N ASP A 80 -7.31 5.71 6.30
CA ASP A 80 -7.27 7.16 6.55
C ASP A 80 -7.62 7.52 8.01
N GLN A 81 -8.58 6.79 8.61
CA GLN A 81 -8.95 6.98 10.02
C GLN A 81 -7.79 6.63 10.98
N LEU A 82 -6.95 5.68 10.61
CA LEU A 82 -5.84 5.20 11.43
C LEU A 82 -4.53 5.90 11.14
N THR A 83 -4.32 6.32 9.91
CA THR A 83 -3.08 6.93 9.41
C THR A 83 -3.48 8.01 8.42
N THR A 84 -3.38 9.26 8.86
CA THR A 84 -3.74 10.43 8.05
C THR A 84 -3.03 10.37 6.71
N LEU A 85 -3.81 10.19 5.64
CA LEU A 85 -3.26 10.18 4.30
C LEU A 85 -2.83 11.59 3.93
N THR A 86 -1.65 11.69 3.34
CA THR A 86 -1.19 12.96 2.77
C THR A 86 -1.93 13.22 1.45
N PRO A 87 -2.11 14.50 1.06
CA PRO A 87 -2.91 14.86 -0.12
C PRO A 87 -2.53 14.14 -1.42
N TRP A 88 -1.24 13.89 -1.62
CA TRP A 88 -0.74 13.17 -2.81
C TRP A 88 -1.09 11.68 -2.79
N GLN A 89 -1.14 11.04 -1.61
CA GLN A 89 -1.54 9.63 -1.47
C GLN A 89 -3.01 9.47 -1.77
N THR A 90 -3.85 10.37 -1.24
CA THR A 90 -5.27 10.42 -1.55
C THR A 90 -5.51 10.61 -3.04
N HIS A 91 -4.73 11.48 -3.71
CA HIS A 91 -4.83 11.69 -5.15
C HIS A 91 -4.59 10.39 -5.94
N ILE A 92 -3.49 9.68 -5.64
CA ILE A 92 -3.15 8.40 -6.30
C ILE A 92 -4.26 7.35 -6.08
N LEU A 93 -4.74 7.22 -4.84
CA LEU A 93 -5.80 6.25 -4.51
C LEU A 93 -7.11 6.58 -5.22
N LEU A 94 -7.46 7.86 -5.35
CA LEU A 94 -8.65 8.28 -6.11
C LEU A 94 -8.51 8.00 -7.61
N GLU A 95 -7.33 8.18 -8.20
CA GLU A 95 -7.08 7.81 -9.59
C GLU A 95 -7.17 6.29 -9.80
N ALA A 96 -6.54 5.50 -8.93
CA ALA A 96 -6.63 4.04 -8.97
C ALA A 96 -8.07 3.54 -8.85
N LYS A 97 -8.88 4.16 -7.98
CA LYS A 97 -10.31 3.87 -7.86
C LYS A 97 -11.06 4.15 -9.17
N LYS A 98 -10.84 5.30 -9.81
CA LYS A 98 -11.50 5.63 -11.09
C LYS A 98 -11.17 4.62 -12.18
N VAL A 99 -9.91 4.19 -12.27
CA VAL A 99 -9.49 3.16 -13.24
C VAL A 99 -10.21 1.84 -12.96
N LEU A 100 -10.39 1.47 -11.68
CA LEU A 100 -11.15 0.30 -11.29
C LEU A 100 -12.63 0.38 -11.67
N GLU A 101 -13.29 1.52 -11.41
CA GLU A 101 -14.69 1.77 -11.79
C GLU A 101 -14.91 1.74 -13.31
N VAL A 102 -13.96 2.25 -14.10
CA VAL A 102 -14.03 2.19 -15.57
C VAL A 102 -13.92 0.75 -16.09
N LYS A 103 -13.19 -0.12 -15.38
CA LYS A 103 -12.96 -1.51 -15.80
C LYS A 103 -14.11 -2.45 -15.43
N ASP A 104 -14.94 -2.10 -14.45
CA ASP A 104 -16.19 -2.79 -14.14
C ASP A 104 -17.28 -2.52 -15.20
N LEU A 105 -17.30 -1.31 -15.75
CA LEU A 105 -18.29 -0.90 -16.75
C LEU A 105 -18.08 -1.46 -18.17
N ARG A 106 -17.01 -2.24 -18.41
CA ARG A 106 -16.56 -2.62 -19.76
C ARG A 106 -16.37 -4.12 -19.91
#